data_AF-A0A962EW66-F1
#
_entry.id   AF-A0A962EW66-F1
#
_cell.length_a   1.000
_cell.length_b   1.000
_cell.length_c   1.000
_cell.angle_alpha   90.00
_cell.angle_beta   90.00
_cell.angle_gamma   90.00
#
_symmetry.space_group_name_H-M   'P 1'
#
loop_
_entity.id
_entity.type
_entity.pdbx_description
1 polymer ?
#
loop_
_entity_poly.entity_id
_entity_poly.type
_entity_poly.pdbx_seq_one_letter_code
_entity_poly.pdbx_strand_id
1 'polypeptide(L)'
;RILLPMINEAVYTLYEGVGTVESIDKAMKLGAHHPMGPLELADFIGLDTCLSVMQVLYEGLADSKYRPCPLLVKYVEAGWLGRKTKRGFYDYRGEKPVPTR
;
A
#
# COMPACT_ATOMS: atom_id res chain seq x y z
N ARG A 1 -4.96 -6.12 -12.59
CA ARG A 1 -5.80 -7.12 -11.88
C ARG A 1 -5.04 -7.99 -10.88
N ILE A 2 -3.69 -8.05 -10.89
CA ILE A 2 -2.92 -8.87 -9.93
C ILE A 2 -2.15 -7.98 -8.94
N LEU A 3 -1.32 -7.08 -9.45
CA LEU A 3 -0.44 -6.24 -8.63
C LEU A 3 -1.19 -5.39 -7.58
N LEU A 4 -2.15 -4.57 -8.03
CA LEU A 4 -2.87 -3.68 -7.12
C LEU A 4 -3.72 -4.42 -6.08
N PRO A 5 -4.43 -5.51 -6.43
CA PRO A 5 -5.07 -6.35 -5.41
C PRO A 5 -4.10 -6.96 -4.39
N MET A 6 -2.91 -7.40 -4.81
CA MET A 6 -1.88 -7.85 -3.86
C MET A 6 -1.41 -6.71 -2.93
N ILE A 7 -1.22 -5.51 -3.47
CA ILE A 7 -0.90 -4.33 -2.65
C ILE A 7 -2.04 -4.04 -1.67
N ASN A 8 -3.29 -4.02 -2.16
CA ASN A 8 -4.47 -3.79 -1.34
C ASN A 8 -4.62 -4.82 -0.22
N GLU A 9 -4.29 -6.09 -0.50
CA GLU A 9 -4.23 -7.15 0.50
C GLU A 9 -3.16 -6.87 1.55
N ALA A 10 -1.96 -6.45 1.15
CA ALA A 10 -0.92 -6.05 2.10
C ALA A 10 -1.37 -4.87 2.99
N VAL A 11 -2.17 -3.93 2.44
CA VAL A 11 -2.78 -2.85 3.24
C VAL A 11 -3.83 -3.40 4.21
N TYR A 12 -4.62 -4.41 3.84
CA TYR A 12 -5.53 -5.09 4.77
C TYR A 12 -4.76 -5.81 5.89
N THR A 13 -3.69 -6.55 5.56
CA THR A 13 -2.81 -7.21 6.54
C THR A 13 -2.29 -6.20 7.58
N LEU A 14 -1.91 -5.00 7.15
CA LEU A 14 -1.51 -3.92 8.05
C LEU A 14 -2.70 -3.35 8.84
N TYR A 15 -3.84 -3.10 8.18
CA TYR A 15 -5.04 -2.53 8.78
C TYR A 15 -5.61 -3.41 9.91
N GLU A 16 -5.55 -4.73 9.73
CA GLU A 16 -6.02 -5.73 10.68
C GLU A 16 -4.99 -6.03 11.79
N GLY A 17 -3.80 -5.43 11.73
CA GLY A 17 -2.76 -5.57 12.74
C GLY A 17 -2.03 -6.92 12.71
N VAL A 18 -2.10 -7.66 11.59
CA VAL A 18 -1.43 -8.96 11.40
C VAL A 18 0.09 -8.79 11.33
N GLY A 19 0.57 -7.63 10.87
CA GLY A 19 1.99 -7.29 10.82
C GLY A 19 2.24 -5.80 10.81
N THR A 20 3.50 -5.41 11.00
CA THR A 20 3.96 -4.02 10.84
C THR A 20 4.30 -3.74 9.38
N VAL A 21 4.45 -2.46 9.03
CA VAL A 21 4.85 -2.05 7.67
C VAL A 21 6.14 -2.77 7.26
N GLU A 22 7.13 -2.78 8.15
CA GLU A 22 8.42 -3.41 7.90
C GLU A 22 8.33 -4.95 7.80
N SER A 23 7.55 -5.60 8.66
CA SER A 23 7.45 -7.07 8.64
C SER A 23 6.76 -7.58 7.37
N ILE A 24 5.71 -6.88 6.92
CA ILE A 24 4.98 -7.21 5.69
C ILE A 24 5.91 -7.09 4.48
N ASP A 25 6.63 -5.98 4.38
CA ASP A 25 7.55 -5.75 3.26
C ASP A 25 8.74 -6.71 3.27
N LYS A 26 9.32 -7.01 4.45
CA LYS A 26 10.37 -8.01 4.57
C LYS A 26 9.88 -9.41 4.21
N ALA A 27 8.68 -9.80 4.64
CA ALA A 27 8.11 -11.10 4.32
C ALA A 27 7.97 -11.30 2.80
N MET A 28 7.49 -10.28 2.07
CA MET A 28 7.38 -10.37 0.61
C MET A 28 8.75 -10.34 -0.09
N LYS A 29 9.70 -9.55 0.42
CA LYS A 29 11.06 -9.50 -0.15
C LYS A 29 11.82 -10.81 0.05
N LEU A 30 11.80 -11.35 1.26
CA LEU A 30 12.59 -12.53 1.63
C LEU A 30 11.87 -13.85 1.34
N GLY A 31 10.55 -13.89 1.55
CA GLY A 31 9.73 -15.09 1.37
C GLY A 31 9.26 -15.30 -0.07
N ALA A 32 8.79 -14.25 -0.74
CA ALA A 32 8.31 -14.32 -2.12
C ALA A 32 9.35 -13.83 -3.15
N HIS A 33 10.55 -13.48 -2.71
CA HIS A 33 11.65 -13.00 -3.56
C HIS A 33 11.27 -11.78 -4.42
N HIS A 34 10.42 -10.89 -3.88
CA HIS A 34 10.11 -9.63 -4.53
C HIS A 34 11.26 -8.63 -4.36
N PRO A 35 11.59 -7.82 -5.38
CA PRO A 35 12.66 -6.82 -5.27
C PRO A 35 12.30 -5.67 -4.32
N MET A 36 11.01 -5.45 -4.08
CA MET A 36 10.48 -4.39 -3.24
C MET A 36 9.25 -4.92 -2.48
N GLY A 37 9.07 -4.47 -1.24
CA GLY A 37 7.88 -4.84 -0.46
C GLY A 37 6.62 -4.16 -1.03
N PRO A 38 5.43 -4.75 -0.87
CA PRO A 38 4.20 -4.19 -1.43
C PRO A 38 3.84 -2.80 -0.90
N LEU A 39 4.12 -2.47 0.36
CA LEU A 39 3.81 -1.17 0.94
C LEU A 39 4.81 -0.11 0.47
N GLU A 40 6.10 -0.46 0.44
CA GLU A 40 7.15 0.37 -0.17
C GLU A 40 6.86 0.64 -1.66
N LEU A 41 6.38 -0.38 -2.39
CA LEU A 41 6.01 -0.26 -3.79
C LEU A 41 4.77 0.62 -3.98
N ALA A 42 3.78 0.52 -3.08
CA ALA A 42 2.62 1.42 -3.11
C ALA A 42 3.03 2.88 -2.95
N ASP A 43 3.94 3.17 -2.01
CA ASP A 43 4.46 4.53 -1.81
C ASP A 43 5.30 5.03 -3.00
N PHE A 44 5.96 4.11 -3.72
CA PHE A 44 6.67 4.43 -4.96
C PHE A 44 5.71 4.76 -6.12
N ILE A 45 4.63 3.98 -6.28
CA ILE A 45 3.59 4.20 -7.29
C ILE A 45 2.78 5.48 -7.00
N GLY A 46 2.49 5.73 -5.73
CA GLY A 46 1.57 6.76 -5.25
C GLY A 46 0.25 6.17 -4.79
N LEU A 47 -0.14 6.46 -3.54
CA LEU A 47 -1.31 5.84 -2.91
C LEU A 47 -2.64 6.27 -3.56
N ASP A 48 -2.71 7.48 -4.10
CA ASP A 48 -3.84 7.98 -4.87
C ASP A 48 -4.02 7.23 -6.20
N THR A 49 -2.92 6.95 -6.90
CA THR A 49 -2.94 6.10 -8.09
C THR A 49 -3.41 4.69 -7.73
N CYS A 50 -2.88 4.11 -6.65
CA CYS A 50 -3.32 2.80 -6.17
C CYS A 50 -4.82 2.77 -5.87
N LEU A 51 -5.33 3.77 -5.15
CA LEU A 51 -6.74 3.88 -4.81
C LEU A 51 -7.62 4.02 -6.05
N SER A 52 -7.25 4.89 -7.01
CA SER A 52 -8.00 5.09 -8.24
C SER A 52 -8.12 3.81 -9.06
N VAL A 53 -7.02 3.05 -9.22
CA VAL A 53 -7.08 1.76 -9.93
C VAL A 53 -7.93 0.74 -9.20
N MET A 54 -7.88 0.68 -7.86
CA MET A 54 -8.75 -0.22 -7.09
C MET A 54 -10.23 0.14 -7.23
N GLN A 55 -10.58 1.43 -7.26
CA GLN A 55 -11.95 1.89 -7.51
C GLN A 55 -12.44 1.46 -8.89
N VAL A 56 -11.63 1.68 -9.93
CA VAL A 56 -11.96 1.23 -11.30
C VAL A 56 -12.16 -0.29 -11.37
N LEU A 57 -11.30 -1.07 -10.69
CA LEU A 57 -11.47 -2.53 -10.61
C LEU A 57 -12.73 -2.93 -9.87
N TYR A 58 -13.08 -2.23 -8.79
CA TYR A 58 -14.27 -2.52 -7.99
C TYR A 58 -15.55 -2.21 -8.76
N GLU A 59 -15.63 -1.04 -9.39
CA GLU A 59 -16.79 -0.62 -10.18
C GLU A 59 -16.96 -1.49 -11.45
N GLY A 60 -15.86 -1.75 -12.16
CA GLY A 60 -15.91 -2.50 -13.42
C GLY A 60 -16.19 -4.00 -13.25
N LEU A 61 -15.88 -4.58 -12.08
CA LEU A 61 -16.06 -6.02 -11.83
C LEU A 61 -17.17 -6.32 -10.82
N ALA A 62 -17.66 -5.32 -10.09
CA ALA A 62 -18.70 -5.43 -9.06
C ALA A 62 -18.45 -6.53 -8.01
N ASP A 63 -17.18 -6.86 -7.76
CA ASP A 63 -16.74 -7.94 -6.87
C ASP A 63 -16.04 -7.36 -5.64
N SER A 64 -16.53 -7.71 -4.46
CA SER A 64 -16.03 -7.20 -3.17
C SER A 64 -14.55 -7.46 -2.93
N LYS A 65 -13.94 -8.44 -3.61
CA LYS A 65 -12.48 -8.68 -3.50
C LYS A 65 -11.62 -7.51 -4.03
N TYR A 66 -12.20 -6.64 -4.85
CA TYR A 66 -11.51 -5.45 -5.37
C TYR A 66 -11.80 -4.19 -4.57
N ARG A 67 -12.57 -4.28 -3.47
CA ARG A 67 -12.87 -3.13 -2.62
C ARG A 67 -11.57 -2.53 -2.06
N PRO A 68 -11.31 -1.23 -2.25
CA PRO A 68 -10.15 -0.58 -1.66
C PRO A 68 -10.16 -0.69 -0.12
N CYS A 69 -8.99 -0.94 0.46
CA CYS A 69 -8.85 -0.98 1.92
C CYS A 69 -9.19 0.39 2.54
N PRO A 70 -9.99 0.45 3.64
CA PRO A 70 -10.31 1.71 4.31
C PRO A 70 -9.08 2.50 4.76
N LEU A 71 -7.99 1.82 5.12
CA LEU A 71 -6.73 2.47 5.49
C LEU A 71 -6.11 3.23 4.31
N LEU A 72 -6.13 2.62 3.11
CA LEU A 72 -5.63 3.26 1.90
C LEU A 72 -6.41 4.55 1.61
N VAL A 73 -7.75 4.50 1.72
CA VAL A 73 -8.61 5.67 1.56
C VAL A 73 -8.22 6.78 2.54
N LYS A 74 -8.10 6.46 3.83
CA LYS A 74 -7.72 7.43 4.87
C LYS A 74 -6.35 8.07 4.62
N TYR A 75 -5.38 7.31 4.12
CA TYR A 75 -4.05 7.85 3.82
C TYR A 75 -4.10 8.81 2.64
N VAL A 76 -4.84 8.49 1.59
CA VAL A 76 -5.05 9.38 0.45
C VAL A 76 -5.77 10.67 0.87
N GLU A 77 -6.83 10.56 1.66
CA GLU A 77 -7.56 11.72 2.21
C GLU A 77 -6.68 12.61 3.10
N ALA A 78 -5.74 12.01 3.85
CA ALA A 78 -4.77 12.72 4.67
C ALA A 78 -3.61 13.34 3.85
N GLY A 79 -3.58 13.16 2.53
CA GLY A 79 -2.50 13.63 1.66
C GLY A 79 -1.19 12.85 1.81
N TRP A 80 -1.23 11.64 2.37
CA TRP A 80 -0.08 10.75 2.49
C TRP A 80 -0.01 9.92 1.21
N LEU A 81 0.58 10.49 0.16
CA LEU A 81 0.57 9.91 -1.18
C LEU A 81 1.85 9.15 -1.53
N GLY A 82 2.67 8.81 -0.53
CA GLY A 82 3.93 8.10 -0.71
C GLY A 82 5.11 9.04 -0.94
N ARG A 83 6.05 8.64 -1.81
CA ARG A 83 7.32 9.35 -2.02
C ARG A 83 7.13 10.78 -2.51
N LYS A 84 6.12 11.03 -3.35
CA LYS A 84 5.87 12.37 -3.93
C LYS A 84 5.47 13.43 -2.91
N THR A 85 4.86 13.01 -1.79
CA THR A 85 4.52 13.89 -0.65
C THR A 85 5.46 13.67 0.54
N LYS A 86 6.55 12.92 0.34
CA LYS A 86 7.52 12.50 1.37
C LYS A 86 6.91 11.73 2.54
N ARG A 87 5.69 11.22 2.41
CA ARG A 87 4.97 10.48 3.46
C ARG A 87 3.88 9.60 2.87
N GLY A 88 3.87 8.34 3.28
CA GLY A 88 2.89 7.31 2.95
C GLY A 88 2.87 6.25 4.06
N PHE A 89 3.06 4.97 3.71
CA PHE A 89 3.37 3.92 4.68
C PHE A 89 4.74 4.13 5.34
N TYR A 90 5.67 4.75 4.61
CA TYR A 90 6.95 5.23 5.13
C TYR A 90 7.03 6.75 5.15
N ASP A 91 7.84 7.28 6.05
CA ASP A 91 8.31 8.66 6.09
C ASP A 91 9.60 8.78 5.30
N TYR A 92 9.60 9.64 4.28
CA TYR A 92 10.71 9.85 3.35
C TYR A 92 11.40 11.21 3.56
N ARG A 93 11.20 11.86 4.71
CA ARG A 93 11.82 13.16 5.01
C ARG A 93 13.30 13.05 5.37
N GLY A 94 13.74 11.89 5.88
CA GLY A 94 15.14 11.61 6.22
C GLY A 94 15.92 10.94 5.10
N GLU A 95 17.20 10.63 5.34
CA GLU A 95 18.06 9.91 4.38
C GLU A 95 17.59 8.50 4.08
N LYS A 96 16.98 7.84 5.08
CA LYS A 96 16.43 6.49 4.97
C LYS A 96 14.93 6.51 5.27
N PRO A 97 14.10 5.81 4.49
CA PRO A 97 12.67 5.69 4.78
C PRO A 97 12.43 5.03 6.14
N VAL A 98 11.54 5.60 6.94
CA VAL A 98 11.17 5.06 8.26
C VAL A 98 9.70 4.65 8.26
N PRO A 99 9.31 3.45 8.73
CA PRO A 99 7.91 3.06 8.84
C PRO A 99 7.07 4.07 9.65
N THR A 100 5.87 4.42 9.16
CA THR A 100 4.95 5.32 9.88
C THR A 100 4.11 4.62 10.95
N ARG A 101 4.07 3.30 10.92
CA ARG A 101 3.40 2.39 11.87
C ARG A 101 4.23 1.13 12.09
#